data_AF-I3ED59-F1
#
_entry.id   AF-I3ED59-F1
#
_cell.length_a   1.000
_cell.length_b   1.000
_cell.length_c   1.000
_cell.angle_alpha   90.00
_cell.angle_beta   90.00
_cell.angle_gamma   90.00
#
_symmetry.space_group_name_H-M   'P 1'
#
loop_
_entity.id
_entity.type
_entity.pdbx_description
1 polymer ?
#
loop_
_entity_poly.entity_id
_entity_poly.type
_entity_poly.pdbx_seq_one_letter_code
_entity_poly.pdbx_strand_id
1 'polypeptide(L)'
;MPTAYEEFLKGNFLCNPKFLVQSYFFEYIDSVEMYEEFVRAVYELITERILNKDEKKSENISMKTGKKAQEVFDSLFIKQDSAELHSKVKYIKHFRLVEHKLNDELQPIPYVESEKLPIFNDDSSDSHDVFLQEYMPPYNRKTDEFVNDKVYENDIVVEPALLCLFFLFAFDSRTGRYDISHMPNPSKELKRFFAKYSDPLQIMDYTMHREWHRVVEDLPNKDISYRLYSSDSRNKIQFGILNMIYIMREIAAENDTKINENIESIKIIINNWNKDSDPDKNKLLMGVKKIWISLSKNKEIKIWCNNIFTKQLENKITDIGIDPKSPFQIIYKKKEKDPDSIEIKMDECSSSYDQNHNGYIKYKVSGNMLRNGAGAAEKTLYDIKKIYMKSKNYIGCIMRQYANLYLDKISYAIKGKYRFIKRIQYILNSEHTNPNGLLLCGNLETLHYKYEITKIFLEKHRSYTESYRNIIGKNNPMVQFTRNLIGSVPINEYILKEKFQSSGIYDGEYKNWYPWVEQDVSTDTPSNNNLQPSTSNAAS
;
A
#
# COMPACT_ATOMS: atom_id res chain seq x y z
N MET A 1 -1.27 -31.10 -4.25
CA MET A 1 -1.07 -29.79 -4.87
C MET A 1 -1.64 -29.84 -6.27
N PRO A 2 -2.25 -28.76 -6.77
CA PRO A 2 -2.93 -28.74 -8.06
C PRO A 2 -2.02 -29.14 -9.21
N THR A 3 -2.56 -29.92 -10.14
CA THR A 3 -1.85 -30.33 -11.36
C THR A 3 -2.46 -29.73 -12.64
N ALA A 4 -3.60 -29.06 -12.51
CA ALA A 4 -4.23 -28.30 -13.58
C ALA A 4 -4.54 -26.87 -13.10
N TYR A 5 -4.55 -25.92 -14.04
CA TYR A 5 -4.80 -24.52 -13.68
C TYR A 5 -6.24 -24.31 -13.20
N GLU A 6 -7.20 -25.01 -13.78
CA GLU A 6 -8.61 -24.97 -13.40
C GLU A 6 -8.82 -25.46 -11.96
N GLU A 7 -8.07 -26.48 -11.54
CA GLU A 7 -8.05 -26.96 -10.15
C GLU A 7 -7.37 -25.94 -9.23
N PHE A 8 -6.26 -25.35 -9.66
CA PHE A 8 -5.56 -24.30 -8.92
C PHE A 8 -6.47 -23.10 -8.62
N LEU A 9 -7.25 -22.66 -9.62
CA LEU A 9 -8.17 -21.52 -9.50
C LEU A 9 -9.28 -21.73 -8.46
N LYS A 10 -9.60 -22.98 -8.08
CA LYS A 10 -10.57 -23.26 -7.00
C LYS A 10 -10.04 -22.85 -5.62
N GLY A 11 -8.72 -22.69 -5.46
CA GLY A 11 -8.09 -22.30 -4.20
C GLY A 11 -8.08 -23.37 -3.10
N ASN A 12 -8.63 -24.57 -3.33
CA ASN A 12 -8.70 -25.65 -2.34
C ASN A 12 -7.34 -26.08 -1.77
N PHE A 13 -6.27 -25.85 -2.52
CA PHE A 13 -4.92 -26.15 -2.05
C PHE A 13 -4.46 -25.27 -0.89
N LEU A 14 -5.07 -24.10 -0.70
CA LEU A 14 -4.77 -23.19 0.42
C LEU A 14 -5.14 -23.83 1.77
N CYS A 15 -6.13 -24.72 1.79
CA CYS A 15 -6.52 -25.48 2.99
C CYS A 15 -5.75 -26.81 3.13
N ASN A 16 -4.72 -27.05 2.32
CA ASN A 16 -3.93 -28.28 2.37
C ASN A 16 -2.82 -28.16 3.42
N PRO A 17 -2.55 -29.20 4.25
CA PRO A 17 -1.43 -29.20 5.19
C PRO A 17 -0.07 -28.89 4.54
N LYS A 18 0.15 -29.30 3.28
CA LYS A 18 1.37 -28.99 2.55
C LYS A 18 1.54 -27.48 2.28
N PHE A 19 0.44 -26.76 2.03
CA PHE A 19 0.49 -25.32 1.85
C PHE A 19 0.79 -24.63 3.20
N LEU A 20 0.15 -25.07 4.28
CA LEU A 20 0.43 -24.57 5.63
C LEU A 20 1.91 -24.69 6.00
N VAL A 21 2.53 -25.86 5.74
CA VAL A 21 3.96 -26.08 5.98
C VAL A 21 4.82 -25.14 5.12
N GLN A 22 4.46 -24.93 3.84
CA GLN A 22 5.16 -23.99 2.97
C GLN A 22 5.06 -22.54 3.47
N SER A 23 3.88 -22.12 3.91
CA SER A 23 3.66 -20.80 4.49
C SER A 23 4.45 -20.62 5.78
N TYR A 24 4.55 -21.65 6.62
CA TYR A 24 5.38 -21.62 7.81
C TYR A 24 6.86 -21.44 7.45
N PHE A 25 7.40 -22.23 6.52
CA PHE A 25 8.79 -22.03 6.11
C PHE A 25 9.05 -20.64 5.51
N PHE A 26 8.10 -20.11 4.74
CA PHE A 26 8.22 -18.76 4.18
C PHE A 26 8.23 -17.68 5.27
N GLU A 27 7.44 -17.84 6.34
CA GLU A 27 7.36 -16.87 7.44
C GLU A 27 8.62 -16.86 8.32
N TYR A 28 9.24 -18.03 8.54
CA TYR A 28 10.37 -18.18 9.48
C TYR A 28 11.75 -18.19 8.81
N ILE A 29 11.84 -18.37 7.49
CA ILE A 29 13.11 -18.32 6.76
C ILE A 29 13.16 -17.00 6.00
N ASP A 30 13.80 -16.00 6.60
CA ASP A 30 13.83 -14.62 6.12
C ASP A 30 15.20 -14.20 5.53
N SER A 31 16.20 -15.08 5.58
CA SER A 31 17.56 -14.83 5.08
C SER A 31 18.09 -15.95 4.18
N VAL A 32 19.08 -15.61 3.35
CA VAL A 32 19.75 -16.59 2.47
C VAL A 32 20.49 -17.61 3.33
N GLU A 33 21.12 -17.15 4.40
CA GLU A 33 21.88 -17.96 5.34
C GLU A 33 20.98 -18.99 6.01
N MET A 34 19.82 -18.58 6.56
CA MET A 34 18.87 -19.53 7.17
C MET A 34 18.34 -20.55 6.15
N TYR A 35 18.12 -20.13 4.91
CA TYR A 35 17.69 -21.05 3.85
C TYR A 35 18.78 -22.08 3.51
N GLU A 36 20.04 -21.65 3.42
CA GLU A 36 21.19 -22.53 3.20
C GLU A 36 21.37 -23.54 4.35
N GLU A 37 21.24 -23.09 5.60
CA GLU A 37 21.30 -23.96 6.78
C GLU A 37 20.17 -24.99 6.78
N PHE A 38 18.95 -24.56 6.46
CA PHE A 38 17.79 -25.45 6.33
C PHE A 38 18.01 -26.50 5.23
N VAL A 39 18.46 -26.09 4.04
CA VAL A 39 18.73 -27.02 2.93
C VAL A 39 19.83 -28.01 3.29
N ARG A 40 20.89 -27.56 3.97
CA ARG A 40 21.98 -28.41 4.45
C ARG A 40 21.48 -29.44 5.46
N ALA A 41 20.71 -29.02 6.46
CA ALA A 41 20.12 -29.93 7.44
C ALA A 41 19.22 -31.00 6.79
N VAL A 42 18.38 -30.61 5.82
CA VAL A 42 17.54 -31.55 5.05
C VAL A 42 18.39 -32.54 4.25
N TYR A 43 19.45 -32.05 3.59
CA TYR A 43 20.37 -32.89 2.83
C TYR A 43 21.07 -33.93 3.72
N GLU A 44 21.60 -33.51 4.86
CA GLU A 44 22.29 -34.38 5.84
C GLU A 44 21.34 -35.45 6.40
N LEU A 45 20.15 -35.04 6.86
CA LEU A 45 19.14 -35.94 7.42
C LEU A 45 18.70 -37.03 6.43
N ILE A 46 18.52 -36.68 5.15
CA ILE A 46 18.11 -37.65 4.12
C ILE A 46 19.29 -38.57 3.77
N THR A 47 20.49 -38.01 3.64
CA THR A 47 21.70 -38.77 3.27
C THR A 47 22.08 -39.78 4.35
N GLU A 48 21.95 -39.42 5.64
CA GLU A 48 22.15 -40.35 6.76
C GLU A 48 21.22 -41.57 6.67
N ARG A 49 19.97 -41.36 6.24
CA ARG A 49 18.99 -42.46 6.04
C ARG A 49 19.31 -43.33 4.82
N ILE A 50 20.00 -42.79 3.82
CA ILE A 50 20.46 -43.56 2.65
C ILE A 50 21.69 -44.39 3.00
N LEU A 51 22.61 -43.85 3.81
CA LEU A 51 23.86 -44.48 4.21
C LEU A 51 23.69 -45.58 5.28
N ASN A 52 22.65 -45.52 6.11
CA ASN A 52 22.32 -46.54 7.13
C ASN A 52 21.87 -47.91 6.55
N LYS A 53 22.27 -48.25 5.32
CA LYS A 53 22.03 -49.56 4.69
C LYS A 53 22.90 -50.69 5.27
N ASP A 54 24.02 -50.37 5.92
CA ASP A 54 25.06 -51.37 6.22
C ASP A 54 25.11 -51.87 7.67
N GLU A 55 24.33 -51.31 8.62
CA GLU A 55 24.37 -51.75 10.02
C GLU A 55 23.05 -52.38 10.51
N LYS A 56 23.01 -53.72 10.42
CA LYS A 56 22.31 -54.65 11.32
C LYS A 56 20.94 -54.20 11.87
N LYS A 57 19.86 -54.40 11.10
CA LYS A 57 18.50 -54.76 11.60
C LYS A 57 17.54 -55.04 10.43
N SER A 58 16.92 -56.23 10.45
CA SER A 58 15.88 -56.78 9.55
C SER A 58 15.92 -56.31 8.08
N GLU A 59 16.46 -57.16 7.21
CA GLU A 59 16.73 -56.92 5.78
C GLU A 59 15.55 -56.34 4.97
N ASN A 60 14.30 -56.63 5.34
CA ASN A 60 13.13 -56.17 4.59
C ASN A 60 12.63 -54.75 4.94
N ILE A 61 12.84 -54.25 6.17
CA ILE A 61 12.35 -52.92 6.58
C ILE A 61 13.39 -51.83 6.28
N SER A 62 14.69 -52.14 6.46
CA SER A 62 15.80 -51.24 6.15
C SER A 62 15.87 -50.91 4.64
N MET A 63 15.79 -51.92 3.77
CA MET A 63 15.82 -51.71 2.31
C MET A 63 14.67 -50.83 1.79
N LYS A 64 13.43 -51.03 2.30
CA LYS A 64 12.26 -50.24 1.89
C LYS A 64 12.38 -48.78 2.35
N THR A 65 13.00 -48.55 3.49
CA THR A 65 13.22 -47.20 4.04
C THR A 65 14.32 -46.46 3.28
N GLY A 66 15.45 -47.12 2.99
CA GLY A 66 16.54 -46.55 2.19
C GLY A 66 16.13 -46.26 0.74
N LYS A 67 15.30 -47.11 0.12
CA LYS A 67 14.74 -46.84 -1.22
C LYS A 67 13.83 -45.62 -1.23
N LYS A 68 12.93 -45.49 -0.24
CA LYS A 68 12.09 -44.30 -0.08
C LYS A 68 12.92 -43.04 0.19
N ALA A 69 13.98 -43.13 0.99
CA ALA A 69 14.88 -42.00 1.24
C ALA A 69 15.58 -41.56 -0.05
N GLN A 70 16.03 -42.51 -0.88
CA GLN A 70 16.58 -42.21 -2.20
C GLN A 70 15.55 -41.56 -3.13
N GLU A 71 14.32 -42.08 -3.19
CA GLU A 71 13.23 -41.49 -3.98
C GLU A 71 12.93 -40.05 -3.55
N VAL A 72 12.96 -39.77 -2.24
CA VAL A 72 12.80 -38.41 -1.71
C VAL A 72 14.00 -37.54 -2.07
N PHE A 73 15.22 -38.05 -1.91
CA PHE A 73 16.45 -37.34 -2.27
C PHE A 73 16.44 -36.90 -3.74
N ASP A 74 16.14 -37.83 -4.66
CA ASP A 74 16.11 -37.56 -6.10
C ASP A 74 14.97 -36.59 -6.49
N SER A 75 13.95 -36.45 -5.64
CA SER A 75 12.86 -35.50 -5.85
C SER A 75 13.19 -34.07 -5.40
N LEU A 76 14.15 -33.91 -4.48
CA LEU A 76 14.52 -32.63 -3.86
C LEU A 76 15.85 -32.08 -4.39
N PHE A 77 16.81 -32.96 -4.67
CA PHE A 77 18.17 -32.59 -5.04
C PHE A 77 18.49 -33.04 -6.45
N ILE A 78 19.29 -32.23 -7.14
CA ILE A 78 19.77 -32.51 -8.49
C ILE A 78 21.24 -32.15 -8.57
N LYS A 79 22.03 -32.95 -9.29
CA LYS A 79 23.44 -32.64 -9.51
C LYS A 79 23.59 -31.40 -10.39
N GLN A 80 24.61 -30.60 -10.10
CA GLN A 80 24.87 -29.34 -10.81
C GLN A 80 25.17 -29.54 -12.30
N ASP A 81 25.80 -30.66 -12.65
CA ASP A 81 26.16 -31.06 -14.02
C ASP A 81 25.03 -31.82 -14.73
N SER A 82 23.87 -32.01 -14.09
CA SER A 82 22.73 -32.69 -14.71
C SER A 82 22.17 -31.91 -15.89
N ALA A 83 22.00 -32.60 -17.02
CA ALA A 83 21.33 -32.04 -18.20
C ALA A 83 19.89 -31.57 -17.91
N GLU A 84 19.23 -32.14 -16.90
CA GLU A 84 17.87 -31.75 -16.52
C GLU A 84 17.79 -30.44 -15.74
N LEU A 85 18.89 -29.98 -15.12
CA LEU A 85 18.93 -28.83 -14.23
C LEU A 85 18.29 -27.60 -14.87
N HIS A 86 18.67 -27.31 -16.12
CA HIS A 86 18.14 -26.17 -16.88
C HIS A 86 16.61 -26.17 -16.94
N SER A 87 16.01 -27.33 -17.19
CA SER A 87 14.55 -27.48 -17.29
C SER A 87 13.86 -27.33 -15.92
N LYS A 88 14.53 -27.79 -14.85
CA LYS A 88 14.03 -27.79 -13.48
C LYS A 88 14.10 -26.41 -12.82
N VAL A 89 14.99 -25.51 -13.24
CA VAL A 89 15.12 -24.15 -12.67
C VAL A 89 14.68 -23.03 -13.62
N LYS A 90 14.16 -23.36 -14.80
CA LYS A 90 13.76 -22.35 -15.82
C LYS A 90 12.78 -21.29 -15.32
N TYR A 91 11.89 -21.65 -14.38
CA TYR A 91 10.92 -20.70 -13.82
C TYR A 91 11.59 -19.59 -13.02
N ILE A 92 12.73 -19.86 -12.35
CA ILE A 92 13.52 -18.86 -11.64
C ILE A 92 14.05 -17.83 -12.64
N LYS A 93 14.57 -18.29 -13.79
CA LYS A 93 15.04 -17.38 -14.85
C LYS A 93 13.91 -16.51 -15.38
N HIS A 94 12.73 -17.09 -15.64
CA HIS A 94 11.56 -16.33 -16.08
C HIS A 94 11.10 -15.30 -15.04
N PHE A 95 11.04 -15.69 -13.77
CA PHE A 95 10.69 -14.79 -12.68
C PHE A 95 11.68 -13.62 -12.55
N ARG A 96 12.98 -13.91 -12.53
CA ARG A 96 14.04 -12.90 -12.47
C ARG A 96 14.03 -11.95 -13.67
N LEU A 97 13.72 -12.48 -14.86
CA LEU A 97 13.58 -11.65 -16.06
C LEU A 97 12.42 -10.65 -15.91
N VAL A 98 11.27 -11.07 -15.37
CA VAL A 98 10.15 -10.16 -15.08
C VAL A 98 10.55 -9.11 -14.06
N GLU A 99 11.16 -9.51 -12.93
CA GLU A 99 11.62 -8.57 -11.91
C GLU A 99 12.56 -7.52 -12.50
N HIS A 100 13.52 -7.93 -13.32
CA HIS A 100 14.43 -7.02 -14.01
C HIS A 100 13.69 -6.04 -14.93
N LYS A 101 12.78 -6.54 -15.79
CA LYS A 101 12.05 -5.68 -16.74
C LYS A 101 11.11 -4.72 -16.03
N LEU A 102 10.43 -5.18 -14.99
CA LEU A 102 9.63 -4.33 -14.11
C LEU A 102 10.51 -3.27 -13.47
N ASN A 103 11.62 -3.66 -12.85
CA ASN A 103 12.50 -2.70 -12.20
C ASN A 103 13.07 -1.66 -13.18
N ASP A 104 13.24 -1.96 -14.47
CA ASP A 104 13.63 -0.91 -15.42
C ASP A 104 12.49 0.10 -15.68
N GLU A 105 11.26 -0.37 -15.78
CA GLU A 105 10.10 0.42 -16.21
C GLU A 105 9.30 1.05 -15.05
N LEU A 106 9.50 0.57 -13.82
CA LEU A 106 8.77 1.00 -12.62
C LEU A 106 9.17 2.40 -12.15
N GLN A 107 8.18 3.12 -11.64
CA GLN A 107 8.41 4.37 -10.94
C GLN A 107 8.78 4.10 -9.46
N PRO A 108 9.68 4.89 -8.87
CA PRO A 108 9.99 4.86 -7.44
C PRO A 108 8.80 5.15 -6.51
N ILE A 109 7.68 5.67 -7.00
CA ILE A 109 6.49 5.96 -6.19
C ILE A 109 5.38 4.97 -6.58
N PRO A 110 4.57 4.47 -5.62
CA PRO A 110 3.44 3.60 -5.92
C PRO A 110 2.43 4.27 -6.87
N TYR A 111 1.61 3.44 -7.53
CA TYR A 111 0.53 3.94 -8.36
C TYR A 111 -0.57 4.49 -7.49
N VAL A 112 -1.05 5.68 -7.83
CA VAL A 112 -2.18 6.23 -7.10
C VAL A 112 -3.48 5.80 -7.75
N GLU A 113 -4.45 5.41 -6.92
CA GLU A 113 -5.79 5.06 -7.37
C GLU A 113 -6.41 6.29 -8.07
N SER A 114 -6.35 6.32 -9.40
CA SER A 114 -6.94 7.40 -10.20
C SER A 114 -8.41 7.07 -10.50
N GLU A 115 -9.25 7.06 -9.47
CA GLU A 115 -10.69 7.12 -9.66
C GLU A 115 -11.30 8.07 -8.64
N LYS A 116 -11.67 9.26 -9.14
CA LYS A 116 -12.85 10.03 -8.75
C LYS A 116 -13.54 9.54 -7.46
N LEU A 117 -13.44 10.30 -6.36
CA LEU A 117 -14.58 10.69 -5.51
C LEU A 117 -14.12 11.69 -4.41
N PRO A 118 -14.93 12.72 -4.05
CA PRO A 118 -16.25 13.05 -4.59
C PRO A 118 -16.13 13.96 -5.84
N ILE A 119 -16.82 13.69 -6.94
CA ILE A 119 -18.15 14.25 -7.25
C ILE A 119 -18.31 15.68 -6.69
N PHE A 120 -17.52 16.63 -7.18
CA PHE A 120 -18.01 17.89 -7.72
C PHE A 120 -17.04 18.34 -8.81
N ASN A 121 -17.60 18.88 -9.89
CA ASN A 121 -16.93 19.25 -11.13
C ASN A 121 -15.64 20.06 -10.92
N ASP A 122 -14.56 19.73 -11.62
CA ASP A 122 -13.90 20.74 -12.46
C ASP A 122 -13.10 20.13 -13.63
N ASP A 123 -13.11 20.85 -14.74
CA ASP A 123 -12.70 20.47 -16.09
C ASP A 123 -11.20 20.76 -16.33
N SER A 124 -10.42 19.69 -16.61
CA SER A 124 -9.12 19.71 -17.36
C SER A 124 -7.90 20.40 -16.68
N SER A 125 -6.63 20.08 -16.95
CA SER A 125 -5.92 18.97 -17.61
C SER A 125 -4.45 18.98 -17.10
N ASP A 126 -3.86 17.80 -16.92
CA ASP A 126 -2.42 17.52 -16.70
C ASP A 126 -1.73 17.71 -15.32
N SER A 127 -2.47 17.94 -14.23
CA SER A 127 -2.00 17.62 -12.88
C SER A 127 -3.07 16.90 -12.10
N HIS A 128 -2.79 15.68 -11.65
CA HIS A 128 -3.73 14.97 -10.78
C HIS A 128 -3.57 15.55 -9.35
N ASP A 129 -4.59 16.23 -8.84
CA ASP A 129 -4.74 16.48 -7.40
C ASP A 129 -5.14 15.16 -6.74
N VAL A 130 -4.12 14.44 -6.30
CA VAL A 130 -4.21 13.02 -5.95
C VAL A 130 -4.43 12.80 -4.44
N PHE A 131 -4.47 13.88 -3.67
CA PHE A 131 -4.24 13.84 -2.23
C PHE A 131 -5.29 14.63 -1.44
N LEU A 132 -6.56 14.57 -1.82
CA LEU A 132 -7.63 15.17 -1.02
C LEU A 132 -7.86 14.28 0.22
N GLN A 133 -7.18 14.62 1.31
CA GLN A 133 -7.39 14.09 2.66
C GLN A 133 -8.63 14.70 3.30
N GLU A 134 -9.60 15.24 2.54
CA GLU A 134 -10.75 16.00 3.07
C GLU A 134 -11.59 15.23 4.10
N TYR A 135 -11.25 13.96 4.41
CA TYR A 135 -12.01 13.09 5.28
C TYR A 135 -11.18 12.00 6.02
N MET A 136 -9.84 12.06 6.09
CA MET A 136 -9.08 11.00 6.80
C MET A 136 -9.25 11.16 8.32
N PRO A 137 -9.63 10.09 9.05
CA PRO A 137 -9.79 10.19 10.49
C PRO A 137 -8.43 10.42 11.16
N PRO A 138 -8.36 11.31 12.17
CA PRO A 138 -7.14 11.50 12.93
C PRO A 138 -6.79 10.26 13.76
N TYR A 139 -5.49 9.99 13.90
CA TYR A 139 -4.97 8.91 14.72
C TYR A 139 -4.57 9.42 16.11
N ASN A 140 -5.08 8.76 17.15
CA ASN A 140 -4.70 8.99 18.53
C ASN A 140 -3.67 7.94 18.97
N ARG A 141 -2.42 8.37 19.21
CA ARG A 141 -1.33 7.46 19.58
C ARG A 141 -1.46 6.93 21.02
N LYS A 142 -2.17 7.64 21.90
CA LYS A 142 -2.40 7.21 23.29
C LYS A 142 -3.38 6.04 23.38
N THR A 143 -4.42 6.04 22.55
CA THR A 143 -5.41 4.96 22.50
C THR A 143 -5.12 3.91 21.42
N ASP A 144 -4.19 4.19 20.50
CA ASP A 144 -3.91 3.39 19.29
C ASP A 144 -5.14 3.23 18.38
N GLU A 145 -5.98 4.26 18.32
CA GLU A 145 -7.25 4.25 17.59
C GLU A 145 -7.41 5.47 16.68
N PHE A 146 -8.22 5.31 15.63
CA PHE A 146 -8.62 6.41 14.76
C PHE A 146 -9.95 6.97 15.28
N VAL A 147 -10.04 8.29 15.37
CA VAL A 147 -11.25 8.97 15.85
C VAL A 147 -12.16 9.25 14.65
N ASN A 148 -13.37 8.71 14.66
CA ASN A 148 -14.33 8.83 13.56
C ASN A 148 -15.10 10.16 13.64
N ASP A 149 -14.39 11.27 13.49
CA ASP A 149 -14.97 12.60 13.44
C ASP A 149 -15.07 13.09 11.99
N LYS A 150 -16.23 13.69 11.62
CA LYS A 150 -16.37 14.38 10.34
C LYS A 150 -15.54 15.66 10.36
N VAL A 151 -14.30 15.57 9.90
CA VAL A 151 -13.44 16.75 9.72
C VAL A 151 -13.62 17.25 8.29
N TYR A 152 -14.51 18.22 8.09
CA TYR A 152 -14.61 18.95 6.81
C TYR A 152 -13.54 20.02 6.78
N GLU A 153 -12.34 19.69 6.31
CA GLU A 153 -11.26 20.67 6.23
C GLU A 153 -10.56 20.63 4.87
N ASN A 154 -10.75 21.71 4.09
CA ASN A 154 -10.09 21.95 2.80
C ASN A 154 -8.66 22.49 3.00
N ASP A 155 -7.91 21.93 3.93
CA ASP A 155 -6.53 22.33 4.20
C ASP A 155 -5.57 21.35 3.57
N ILE A 156 -4.46 21.86 3.03
CA ILE A 156 -3.44 20.95 2.52
C ILE A 156 -2.69 20.23 3.67
N VAL A 157 -2.01 19.13 3.34
CA VAL A 157 -1.61 18.06 4.22
C VAL A 157 -0.13 17.75 3.95
N VAL A 158 0.69 17.83 4.98
CA VAL A 158 2.13 17.53 4.93
C VAL A 158 2.36 16.02 4.85
N GLU A 159 1.40 15.25 5.35
CA GLU A 159 1.41 13.82 5.52
C GLU A 159 1.58 13.10 4.17
N PRO A 160 0.78 13.34 3.10
CA PRO A 160 1.02 12.80 1.76
C PRO A 160 2.36 13.20 1.14
N ALA A 161 2.88 14.40 1.42
CA ALA A 161 4.22 14.82 0.95
C ALA A 161 5.29 13.93 1.54
N LEU A 162 5.22 13.74 2.87
CA LEU A 162 6.13 12.87 3.59
C LEU A 162 6.00 11.44 3.07
N LEU A 163 4.78 10.94 2.81
CA LEU A 163 4.58 9.61 2.23
C LEU A 163 5.33 9.44 0.90
N CYS A 164 5.13 10.38 -0.04
CA CYS A 164 5.83 10.36 -1.33
C CYS A 164 7.35 10.39 -1.16
N LEU A 165 7.84 11.26 -0.27
CA LEU A 165 9.27 11.37 0.02
C LEU A 165 9.84 10.08 0.60
N PHE A 166 9.13 9.43 1.52
CA PHE A 166 9.58 8.18 2.11
C PHE A 166 9.60 7.03 1.11
N PHE A 167 8.68 6.99 0.15
CA PHE A 167 8.80 6.06 -0.98
C PHE A 167 10.05 6.32 -1.82
N LEU A 168 10.36 7.59 -2.13
CA LEU A 168 11.60 7.94 -2.83
C LEU A 168 12.86 7.58 -2.02
N PHE A 169 12.83 7.82 -0.72
CA PHE A 169 13.94 7.54 0.19
C PHE A 169 14.17 6.05 0.38
N ALA A 170 13.11 5.24 0.41
CA ALA A 170 13.19 3.80 0.58
C ALA A 170 13.49 3.05 -0.74
N PHE A 171 13.28 3.66 -1.90
CA PHE A 171 13.39 2.95 -3.17
C PHE A 171 14.84 2.51 -3.49
N ASP A 172 15.06 1.20 -3.57
CA ASP A 172 16.31 0.60 -4.03
C ASP A 172 16.23 0.29 -5.54
N SER A 173 16.94 1.08 -6.35
CA SER A 173 16.95 0.91 -7.81
C SER A 173 17.62 -0.38 -8.30
N ARG A 174 18.36 -1.09 -7.44
CA ARG A 174 18.94 -2.41 -7.76
C ARG A 174 17.89 -3.51 -7.69
N THR A 175 17.02 -3.46 -6.67
CA THR A 175 16.01 -4.51 -6.41
C THR A 175 14.62 -4.13 -6.95
N GLY A 176 14.37 -2.84 -7.19
CA GLY A 176 13.07 -2.30 -7.56
C GLY A 176 12.06 -2.40 -6.43
N ARG A 177 12.49 -2.36 -5.18
CA ARG A 177 11.63 -2.50 -3.99
C ARG A 177 11.96 -1.41 -2.97
N TYR A 178 11.09 -1.25 -1.99
CA TYR A 178 11.32 -0.37 -0.87
C TYR A 178 12.10 -1.08 0.24
N ASP A 179 13.19 -0.45 0.67
CA ASP A 179 14.07 -0.93 1.74
C ASP A 179 14.48 0.28 2.60
N ILE A 180 14.31 0.14 3.91
CA ILE A 180 14.63 1.18 4.90
C ILE A 180 15.83 0.80 5.78
N SER A 181 16.52 -0.31 5.49
CA SER A 181 17.67 -0.79 6.28
C SER A 181 18.85 0.19 6.35
N HIS A 182 18.92 1.15 5.42
CA HIS A 182 19.94 2.21 5.43
C HIS A 182 19.58 3.40 6.32
N MET A 183 18.33 3.51 6.78
CA MET A 183 17.92 4.59 7.67
C MET A 183 18.51 4.35 9.06
N PRO A 184 19.07 5.38 9.75
CA PRO A 184 19.83 5.17 10.98
C PRO A 184 19.03 4.52 12.12
N ASN A 185 17.81 4.99 12.36
CA ASN A 185 16.97 4.49 13.45
C ASN A 185 15.48 4.61 13.08
N PRO A 186 14.97 3.72 12.19
CA PRO A 186 13.58 3.74 11.78
C PRO A 186 12.65 3.27 12.91
N SER A 187 11.57 4.02 13.12
CA SER A 187 10.57 3.75 14.15
C SER A 187 9.84 2.42 13.90
N LYS A 188 9.22 1.88 14.96
CA LYS A 188 8.43 0.65 14.86
C LYS A 188 7.31 0.77 13.82
N GLU A 189 6.61 1.91 13.81
CA GLU A 189 5.51 2.15 12.88
C GLU A 189 6.00 2.29 11.43
N LEU A 190 7.15 2.94 11.21
CA LEU A 190 7.76 3.02 9.88
C LEU A 190 8.19 1.64 9.36
N LYS A 191 8.81 0.81 10.23
CA LYS A 191 9.15 -0.59 9.90
C LYS A 191 7.91 -1.40 9.52
N ARG A 192 6.85 -1.29 10.32
CA ARG A 192 5.58 -1.99 10.06
C ARG A 192 4.95 -1.54 8.74
N PHE A 193 4.99 -0.24 8.45
CA PHE A 193 4.48 0.32 7.20
C PHE A 193 5.22 -0.27 5.99
N PHE A 194 6.55 -0.18 5.93
CA PHE A 194 7.31 -0.68 4.78
C PHE A 194 7.39 -2.21 4.70
N ALA A 195 7.24 -2.94 5.81
CA ALA A 195 7.04 -4.38 5.77
C ALA A 195 5.75 -4.77 5.02
N LYS A 196 4.67 -3.98 5.20
CA LYS A 196 3.39 -4.18 4.54
C LYS A 196 3.37 -3.64 3.09
N TYR A 197 4.03 -2.51 2.85
CA TYR A 197 3.96 -1.75 1.60
C TYR A 197 5.30 -1.72 0.83
N SER A 198 5.89 -2.89 0.56
CA SER A 198 7.19 -3.01 -0.11
C SER A 198 7.13 -3.21 -1.64
N ASP A 199 5.94 -3.50 -2.20
CA ASP A 199 5.74 -3.72 -3.64
C ASP A 199 5.47 -2.38 -4.36
N PRO A 200 6.32 -1.96 -5.31
CA PRO A 200 6.13 -0.70 -6.05
C PRO A 200 4.90 -0.68 -6.97
N LEU A 201 4.36 -1.85 -7.34
CA LEU A 201 3.09 -1.94 -8.07
C LEU A 201 1.87 -1.92 -7.15
N GLN A 202 2.08 -1.79 -5.84
CA GLN A 202 0.98 -1.58 -4.92
C GLN A 202 0.33 -0.23 -5.19
N ILE A 203 -0.94 -0.14 -4.84
CA ILE A 203 -1.73 1.05 -5.07
C ILE A 203 -1.78 1.82 -3.77
N MET A 204 -1.50 3.11 -3.86
CA MET A 204 -1.70 4.06 -2.79
C MET A 204 -3.20 4.33 -2.69
N ASP A 205 -3.87 3.54 -1.86
CA ASP A 205 -5.30 3.62 -1.57
C ASP A 205 -5.55 4.24 -0.20
N TYR A 206 -6.84 4.40 0.16
CA TYR A 206 -7.25 4.90 1.47
C TYR A 206 -6.58 4.16 2.64
N THR A 207 -6.45 2.83 2.55
CA THR A 207 -5.86 2.01 3.62
C THR A 207 -4.39 2.34 3.83
N MET A 208 -3.63 2.53 2.74
CA MET A 208 -2.24 2.95 2.81
C MET A 208 -2.10 4.33 3.45
N HIS A 209 -2.93 5.29 3.02
CA HIS A 209 -2.92 6.63 3.63
C HIS A 209 -3.25 6.56 5.12
N ARG A 210 -4.32 5.86 5.51
CA ARG A 210 -4.71 5.69 6.92
C ARG A 210 -3.58 5.12 7.77
N GLU A 211 -2.91 4.05 7.31
CA GLU A 211 -1.76 3.50 8.03
C GLU A 211 -0.55 4.45 8.04
N TRP A 212 -0.39 5.30 7.01
CA TRP A 212 0.63 6.35 7.01
C TRP A 212 0.38 7.42 8.08
N HIS A 213 -0.87 7.82 8.31
CA HIS A 213 -1.21 8.74 9.40
C HIS A 213 -0.74 8.21 10.77
N ARG A 214 -0.83 6.89 10.98
CA ARG A 214 -0.26 6.24 12.18
C ARG A 214 1.25 6.47 12.34
N VAL A 215 1.98 6.59 11.23
CA VAL A 215 3.44 6.80 11.23
C VAL A 215 3.78 8.24 11.65
N VAL A 216 3.02 9.24 11.22
CA VAL A 216 3.43 10.66 11.30
C VAL A 216 2.62 11.53 12.28
N GLU A 217 1.43 11.11 12.68
CA GLU A 217 0.57 11.88 13.60
C GLU A 217 0.90 11.61 15.08
N ASP A 218 0.58 12.58 15.93
CA ASP A 218 0.72 12.51 17.39
C ASP A 218 2.08 11.97 17.85
N LEU A 219 3.17 12.42 17.21
CA LEU A 219 4.53 12.00 17.54
C LEU A 219 4.97 12.64 18.86
N PRO A 220 5.77 11.95 19.71
CA PRO A 220 6.14 12.42 21.05
C PRO A 220 7.27 13.46 21.06
N ASN A 221 7.39 14.27 20.02
CA ASN A 221 8.41 15.30 19.89
C ASN A 221 7.80 16.70 20.04
N LYS A 222 8.33 17.49 20.97
CA LYS A 222 7.85 18.84 21.28
C LYS A 222 8.25 19.88 20.21
N ASP A 223 9.26 19.58 19.41
CA ASP A 223 9.75 20.47 18.36
C ASP A 223 8.89 20.35 17.09
N ILE A 224 8.06 19.30 16.99
CA ILE A 224 7.06 19.17 15.93
C ILE A 224 5.86 20.05 16.27
N SER A 225 5.51 20.94 15.33
CA SER A 225 4.32 21.78 15.41
C SER A 225 3.14 21.10 14.73
N TYR A 226 2.04 21.03 15.46
CA TYR A 226 0.73 20.62 14.97
C TYR A 226 -0.20 21.83 15.06
N ARG A 227 -1.24 21.84 14.22
CA ARG A 227 -2.30 22.83 14.31
C ARG A 227 -3.24 22.53 15.48
N LEU A 228 -3.46 23.53 16.31
CA LEU A 228 -4.30 23.51 17.50
C LEU A 228 -5.69 24.02 17.13
N TYR A 229 -6.52 23.15 16.55
CA TYR A 229 -7.96 23.41 16.43
C TYR A 229 -8.67 23.17 17.78
N SER A 230 -8.11 22.29 18.62
CA SER A 230 -8.49 22.10 20.02
C SER A 230 -7.23 21.86 20.87
N SER A 231 -7.34 22.06 22.19
CA SER A 231 -6.20 22.07 23.12
C SER A 231 -5.36 20.79 23.18
N ASP A 232 -5.82 19.69 22.59
CA ASP A 232 -5.18 18.37 22.65
C ASP A 232 -4.98 17.69 21.28
N SER A 233 -5.31 18.35 20.15
CA SER A 233 -5.18 17.73 18.82
C SER A 233 -3.75 17.83 18.28
N ARG A 234 -3.04 16.69 18.22
CA ARG A 234 -1.69 16.57 17.60
C ARG A 234 -1.74 15.81 16.27
N ASN A 235 -2.78 16.06 15.47
CA ASN A 235 -3.11 15.22 14.32
C ASN A 235 -2.94 15.93 12.97
N LYS A 236 -2.75 17.25 12.95
CA LYS A 236 -2.58 18.00 11.72
C LYS A 236 -1.24 18.71 11.70
N ILE A 237 -0.33 18.23 10.87
CA ILE A 237 1.02 18.78 10.80
C ILE A 237 0.97 20.18 10.17
N GLN A 238 1.56 21.16 10.86
CA GLN A 238 1.68 22.52 10.33
C GLN A 238 2.79 22.55 9.27
N PHE A 239 2.52 23.13 8.09
CA PHE A 239 3.52 23.21 7.04
C PHE A 239 4.71 24.10 7.43
N GLY A 240 5.92 23.56 7.25
CA GLY A 240 7.20 24.23 7.41
C GLY A 240 8.33 23.25 7.10
N ILE A 241 9.38 23.71 6.41
CA ILE A 241 10.47 22.82 5.97
C ILE A 241 11.20 22.21 7.16
N LEU A 242 11.46 23.00 8.22
CA LEU A 242 12.08 22.50 9.45
C LEU A 242 11.13 21.56 10.20
N ASN A 243 9.82 21.86 10.24
CA ASN A 243 8.83 20.98 10.86
C ASN A 243 8.78 19.61 10.19
N MET A 244 8.79 19.56 8.85
CA MET A 244 8.92 18.31 8.09
C MET A 244 10.19 17.53 8.45
N ILE A 245 11.31 18.24 8.62
CA ILE A 245 12.58 17.62 9.02
C ILE A 245 12.51 17.03 10.43
N TYR A 246 11.83 17.68 11.38
CA TYR A 246 11.63 17.09 12.70
C TYR A 246 10.82 15.80 12.66
N ILE A 247 9.78 15.75 11.83
CA ILE A 247 9.00 14.51 11.62
C ILE A 247 9.89 13.43 11.02
N MET A 248 10.65 13.75 9.97
CA MET A 248 11.60 12.81 9.36
C MET A 248 12.63 12.28 10.37
N ARG A 249 13.20 13.16 11.19
CA ARG A 249 14.14 12.82 12.26
C ARG A 249 13.49 11.87 13.25
N GLU A 250 12.26 12.15 13.68
CA GLU A 250 11.54 11.35 14.66
C GLU A 250 11.26 9.93 14.17
N ILE A 251 10.87 9.78 12.90
CA ILE A 251 10.43 8.47 12.38
C ILE A 251 11.55 7.64 11.74
N ALA A 252 12.66 8.25 11.31
CA ALA A 252 13.69 7.55 10.52
C ALA A 252 15.12 7.64 11.09
N ALA A 253 15.37 8.56 12.01
CA ALA A 253 16.72 8.88 12.47
C ALA A 253 16.73 9.39 13.91
N GLU A 254 15.91 8.79 14.77
CA GLU A 254 15.81 9.21 16.15
C GLU A 254 17.19 9.10 16.81
N ASN A 255 17.67 10.22 17.38
CA ASN A 255 18.97 10.36 18.04
C ASN A 255 20.21 10.25 17.12
N ASP A 256 20.06 10.32 15.78
CA ASP A 256 21.20 10.38 14.86
C ASP A 256 21.97 11.72 15.02
N THR A 257 23.24 11.64 15.39
CA THR A 257 24.07 12.80 15.72
C THR A 257 24.27 13.72 14.51
N LYS A 258 24.53 13.14 13.33
CA LYS A 258 24.81 13.90 12.11
C LYS A 258 23.58 14.65 11.60
N ILE A 259 22.40 14.03 11.68
CA ILE A 259 21.14 14.68 11.32
C ILE A 259 20.83 15.80 12.32
N ASN A 260 21.01 15.57 13.62
CA ASN A 260 20.79 16.60 14.64
C ASN A 260 21.75 17.81 14.45
N GLU A 261 23.03 17.58 14.13
CA GLU A 261 23.99 18.66 13.81
C GLU A 261 23.56 19.49 12.59
N ASN A 262 23.03 18.83 11.54
CA ASN A 262 22.50 19.54 10.38
C ASN A 262 21.23 20.33 10.72
N ILE A 263 20.35 19.80 11.58
CA ILE A 263 19.16 20.50 12.09
C ILE A 263 19.58 21.76 12.87
N GLU A 264 20.56 21.67 13.77
CA GLU A 264 21.07 22.83 14.50
C GLU A 264 21.69 23.87 13.58
N SER A 265 22.43 23.43 12.55
CA SER A 265 22.97 24.33 11.52
C SER A 265 21.86 25.07 10.76
N ILE A 266 20.77 24.37 10.42
CA ILE A 266 19.58 24.95 9.78
C ILE A 266 18.91 25.97 10.72
N LYS A 267 18.73 25.66 12.00
CA LYS A 267 18.15 26.57 12.99
C LYS A 267 18.92 27.88 13.10
N ILE A 268 20.25 27.81 13.16
CA ILE A 268 21.11 29.00 13.23
C ILE A 268 20.91 29.90 12.01
N ILE A 269 20.75 29.31 10.82
CA ILE A 269 20.48 30.07 9.58
C ILE A 269 19.10 30.72 9.64
N ILE A 270 18.07 29.99 10.09
CA ILE A 270 16.69 30.49 10.20
C ILE A 270 16.60 31.65 11.21
N ASN A 271 17.25 31.53 12.36
CA ASN A 271 17.20 32.55 13.41
C ASN A 271 17.92 33.85 13.01
N ASN A 272 18.90 33.76 12.10
CA ASN A 272 19.66 34.90 11.58
C ASN A 272 19.25 35.25 10.14
N TRP A 273 18.04 34.85 9.73
CA TRP A 273 17.63 34.91 8.34
C TRP A 273 17.59 36.33 7.80
N ASN A 274 18.41 36.57 6.78
CA ASN A 274 18.32 37.78 5.95
C ASN A 274 17.62 37.44 4.64
N LYS A 275 16.42 37.98 4.42
CA LYS A 275 15.57 37.70 3.25
C LYS A 275 16.25 38.06 1.91
N ASP A 276 17.19 38.99 1.92
CA ASP A 276 17.92 39.44 0.73
C ASP A 276 19.25 38.69 0.52
N SER A 277 19.56 37.68 1.34
CA SER A 277 20.83 36.94 1.33
C SER A 277 20.72 35.60 0.58
N ASP A 278 21.13 35.60 -0.68
CA ASP A 278 21.32 34.36 -1.47
C ASP A 278 22.25 33.32 -0.79
N PRO A 279 23.35 33.70 -0.11
CA PRO A 279 24.18 32.75 0.62
C PRO A 279 23.45 31.97 1.70
N ASP A 280 22.55 32.60 2.45
CA ASP A 280 21.84 31.94 3.56
C ASP A 280 20.77 30.98 3.05
N LYS A 281 20.07 31.37 1.98
CA LYS A 281 19.19 30.46 1.23
C LYS A 281 19.95 29.23 0.71
N ASN A 282 21.11 29.41 0.09
CA ASN A 282 21.89 28.29 -0.44
C ASN A 282 22.39 27.37 0.68
N LYS A 283 22.84 27.92 1.81
CA LYS A 283 23.25 27.12 2.99
C LYS A 283 22.07 26.33 3.57
N LEU A 284 20.88 26.95 3.68
CA LEU A 284 19.67 26.28 4.14
C LEU A 284 19.34 25.09 3.25
N LEU A 285 19.21 25.32 1.93
CA LEU A 285 18.93 24.27 0.95
C LEU A 285 20.00 23.16 1.03
N MET A 286 21.28 23.50 1.13
CA MET A 286 22.33 22.50 1.30
C MET A 286 22.19 21.67 2.58
N GLY A 287 21.74 22.28 3.70
CA GLY A 287 21.41 21.57 4.93
C GLY A 287 20.25 20.59 4.74
N VAL A 288 19.14 21.05 4.16
CA VAL A 288 17.96 20.21 3.85
C VAL A 288 18.36 19.03 2.96
N LYS A 289 19.12 19.30 1.89
CA LYS A 289 19.62 18.29 0.96
C LYS A 289 20.46 17.23 1.66
N LYS A 290 21.35 17.62 2.58
CA LYS A 290 22.19 16.67 3.33
C LYS A 290 21.35 15.69 4.15
N ILE A 291 20.30 16.18 4.81
CA ILE A 291 19.38 15.35 5.58
C ILE A 291 18.66 14.36 4.66
N TRP A 292 18.07 14.82 3.56
CA TRP A 292 17.35 13.93 2.64
C TRP A 292 18.25 12.89 1.98
N ILE A 293 19.47 13.26 1.60
CA ILE A 293 20.47 12.31 1.08
C ILE A 293 20.87 11.28 2.14
N SER A 294 20.92 11.66 3.43
CA SER A 294 21.22 10.72 4.51
C SER A 294 20.11 9.69 4.71
N LEU A 295 18.85 10.12 4.58
CA LEU A 295 17.67 9.26 4.72
C LEU A 295 17.34 8.45 3.47
N SER A 296 17.84 8.85 2.29
CA SER A 296 17.52 8.21 1.01
C SER A 296 18.52 7.11 0.63
N LYS A 297 18.04 5.97 0.12
CA LYS A 297 18.86 4.91 -0.46
C LYS A 297 19.62 5.45 -1.68
N ASN A 298 18.93 6.23 -2.50
CA ASN A 298 19.46 6.89 -3.68
C ASN A 298 19.94 8.31 -3.34
N LYS A 299 21.18 8.62 -3.72
CA LYS A 299 21.84 9.89 -3.37
C LYS A 299 21.61 10.99 -4.41
N GLU A 300 21.02 10.66 -5.57
CA GLU A 300 20.73 11.59 -6.67
C GLU A 300 19.44 12.40 -6.42
N ILE A 301 19.51 13.27 -5.42
CA ILE A 301 18.44 14.21 -5.07
C ILE A 301 18.93 15.63 -5.34
N LYS A 302 18.15 16.39 -6.10
CA LYS A 302 18.32 17.83 -6.28
C LYS A 302 17.12 18.56 -5.70
N ILE A 303 17.38 19.72 -5.13
CA ILE A 303 16.35 20.57 -4.57
C ILE A 303 16.51 21.97 -5.13
N TRP A 304 15.40 22.65 -5.33
CA TRP A 304 15.37 23.99 -5.89
C TRP A 304 14.18 24.76 -5.33
N CYS A 305 14.38 26.02 -4.96
CA CYS A 305 13.30 26.92 -4.59
C CYS A 305 13.77 28.35 -4.86
N ASN A 306 12.95 29.21 -5.47
CA ASN A 306 13.34 30.60 -5.76
C ASN A 306 13.11 31.50 -4.55
N ASN A 307 11.94 31.43 -3.93
CA ASN A 307 11.54 32.32 -2.85
C ASN A 307 11.08 31.52 -1.64
N ILE A 308 11.70 31.79 -0.50
CA ILE A 308 11.35 31.25 0.81
C ILE A 308 11.31 32.39 1.83
N PHE A 309 10.55 32.21 2.90
CA PHE A 309 10.41 33.21 3.95
C PHE A 309 10.35 32.55 5.32
N THR A 310 10.77 33.28 6.35
CA THR A 310 10.60 32.83 7.73
C THR A 310 9.18 33.11 8.22
N LYS A 311 8.59 32.15 8.91
CA LYS A 311 7.32 32.28 9.63
C LYS A 311 7.42 31.68 11.03
N GLN A 312 6.52 32.08 11.92
CA GLN A 312 6.43 31.48 13.25
C GLN A 312 5.33 30.42 13.24
N LEU A 313 5.64 29.24 13.73
CA LEU A 313 4.69 28.15 13.93
C LEU A 313 3.90 28.33 15.24
N GLU A 314 2.87 27.52 15.45
CA GLU A 314 2.03 27.57 16.65
C GLU A 314 2.79 27.25 17.93
N ASN A 315 3.76 26.34 17.86
CA ASN A 315 4.68 26.05 18.97
C ASN A 315 5.76 27.15 19.18
N LYS A 316 5.63 28.29 18.49
CA LYS A 316 6.50 29.47 18.53
C LYS A 316 7.90 29.28 17.92
N ILE A 317 8.18 28.11 17.34
CA ILE A 317 9.42 27.87 16.59
C ILE A 317 9.38 28.64 15.27
N THR A 318 10.49 29.30 14.93
CA THR A 318 10.66 29.93 13.61
C THR A 318 10.99 28.85 12.58
N ASP A 319 10.25 28.84 11.49
CA ASP A 319 10.37 27.89 10.37
C ASP A 319 10.39 28.64 9.03
N ILE A 320 10.53 27.90 7.94
CA ILE A 320 10.59 28.33 6.57
C ILE A 320 9.30 27.94 5.84
N GLY A 321 8.58 28.95 5.36
CA GLY A 321 7.53 28.85 4.36
C GLY A 321 8.07 29.00 2.92
N ILE A 322 7.22 28.73 1.95
CA ILE A 322 7.52 28.77 0.52
C ILE A 322 6.62 29.82 -0.12
N ASP A 323 7.15 30.68 -0.97
CA ASP A 323 6.28 31.59 -1.73
C ASP A 323 5.37 30.78 -2.69
N PRO A 324 4.04 30.98 -2.65
CA PRO A 324 3.07 30.39 -3.57
C PRO A 324 3.41 30.49 -5.06
N LYS A 325 4.18 31.50 -5.45
CA LYS A 325 4.63 31.71 -6.84
C LYS A 325 5.94 31.00 -7.18
N SER A 326 6.54 30.33 -6.20
CA SER A 326 7.83 29.67 -6.30
C SER A 326 7.81 28.31 -5.59
N PRO A 327 7.33 27.23 -6.26
CA PRO A 327 7.34 25.90 -5.68
C PRO A 327 8.70 25.51 -5.14
N PHE A 328 8.70 24.81 -4.02
CA PHE A 328 9.84 24.01 -3.62
C PHE A 328 9.85 22.73 -4.45
N GLN A 329 10.87 22.57 -5.28
CA GLN A 329 11.01 21.48 -6.22
C GLN A 329 12.04 20.47 -5.71
N ILE A 330 11.68 19.21 -5.80
CA ILE A 330 12.50 18.05 -5.45
C ILE A 330 12.61 17.20 -6.70
N ILE A 331 13.81 17.10 -7.25
CA ILE A 331 14.09 16.32 -8.45
C ILE A 331 14.86 15.08 -8.01
N TYR A 332 14.23 13.92 -8.17
CA TYR A 332 14.77 12.61 -7.86
C TYR A 332 15.10 11.88 -9.16
N LYS A 333 16.32 11.34 -9.26
CA LYS A 333 16.73 10.48 -10.38
C LYS A 333 16.94 9.06 -9.93
N LYS A 334 16.20 8.11 -10.51
CA LYS A 334 16.28 6.68 -10.17
C LYS A 334 17.67 6.08 -10.44
N LYS A 335 18.28 6.44 -11.58
CA LYS A 335 19.67 6.14 -11.91
C LYS A 335 20.31 7.41 -12.48
N GLU A 336 21.62 7.59 -12.29
CA GLU A 336 22.36 8.78 -12.73
C GLU A 336 22.16 9.07 -14.23
N LYS A 337 22.15 8.00 -15.05
CA LYS A 337 21.99 8.04 -16.50
C LYS A 337 20.54 8.00 -16.98
N ASP A 338 19.56 7.90 -16.09
CA ASP A 338 18.16 7.89 -16.51
C ASP A 338 17.79 9.29 -17.05
N PRO A 339 17.17 9.35 -18.25
CA PRO A 339 16.64 10.60 -18.79
C PRO A 339 15.45 11.09 -17.96
N ASP A 340 14.78 10.15 -17.29
CA ASP A 340 13.57 10.36 -16.51
C ASP A 340 13.91 10.73 -15.06
N SER A 341 13.20 11.72 -14.53
CA SER A 341 13.24 12.13 -13.14
C SER A 341 11.82 12.31 -12.59
N ILE A 342 11.69 12.07 -11.29
CA ILE A 342 10.49 12.44 -10.54
C ILE A 342 10.70 13.85 -10.01
N GLU A 343 9.77 14.74 -10.33
CA GLU A 343 9.72 16.10 -9.82
C GLU A 343 8.53 16.22 -8.86
N ILE A 344 8.81 16.42 -7.57
CA ILE A 344 7.80 16.80 -6.57
C ILE A 344 7.88 18.31 -6.39
N LYS A 345 6.75 18.99 -6.54
CA LYS A 345 6.57 20.41 -6.28
C LYS A 345 5.69 20.59 -5.06
N MET A 346 6.14 21.37 -4.11
CA MET A 346 5.37 21.80 -2.95
C MET A 346 5.14 23.30 -3.08
N ASP A 347 3.88 23.73 -3.14
CA ASP A 347 3.45 25.11 -3.30
C ASP A 347 2.65 25.54 -2.08
N GLU A 348 2.99 26.65 -1.40
CA GLU A 348 2.16 27.17 -0.31
C GLU A 348 0.88 27.81 -0.88
N CYS A 349 -0.30 27.49 -0.33
CA CYS A 349 -1.55 28.08 -0.79
C CYS A 349 -1.73 29.43 -0.10
N SER A 350 -1.32 30.54 -0.75
CA SER A 350 -1.79 31.87 -0.33
C SER A 350 -3.09 32.20 -1.06
N SER A 351 -4.23 31.75 -0.55
CA SER A 351 -5.39 32.62 -0.71
C SER A 351 -5.19 33.79 0.25
N SER A 352 -5.47 35.02 -0.18
CA SER A 352 -5.37 36.24 0.64
C SER A 352 -6.28 36.23 1.88
N TYR A 353 -7.06 35.17 2.09
CA TYR A 353 -8.05 35.04 3.13
C TYR A 353 -7.64 34.10 4.27
N ASP A 354 -6.59 33.31 4.11
CA ASP A 354 -6.09 32.48 5.21
C ASP A 354 -4.56 32.24 5.12
N GLN A 355 -3.82 32.98 5.96
CA GLN A 355 -2.37 32.81 6.14
C GLN A 355 -2.00 31.47 6.78
N ASN A 356 -3.00 30.72 7.23
CA ASN A 356 -2.87 29.41 7.84
C ASN A 356 -3.33 28.29 6.91
N HIS A 357 -3.48 28.46 5.59
CA HIS A 357 -3.63 27.29 4.71
C HIS A 357 -2.27 26.61 4.47
N ASN A 358 -2.24 25.29 4.64
CA ASN A 358 -1.09 24.49 4.21
C ASN A 358 -1.06 24.52 2.67
N GLY A 359 0.05 24.17 2.02
CA GLY A 359 0.21 24.26 0.56
C GLY A 359 0.11 22.96 -0.22
N TYR A 360 -0.45 22.95 -1.45
CA TYR A 360 -0.63 21.77 -2.32
C TYR A 360 0.69 21.13 -2.81
N ILE A 361 0.66 19.81 -2.95
CA ILE A 361 1.76 19.02 -3.50
C ILE A 361 1.38 18.57 -4.89
N LYS A 362 2.08 19.07 -5.89
CA LYS A 362 2.01 18.57 -7.26
C LYS A 362 3.16 17.62 -7.49
N TYR A 363 2.89 16.44 -8.01
CA TYR A 363 3.95 15.55 -8.47
C TYR A 363 3.86 15.41 -9.99
N LYS A 364 5.02 15.41 -10.63
CA LYS A 364 5.18 15.17 -12.06
C LYS A 364 6.24 14.10 -12.27
N VAL A 365 5.94 13.18 -13.16
CA VAL A 365 6.87 12.14 -13.59
C VAL A 365 7.19 12.40 -15.06
N SER A 366 8.45 12.72 -15.37
CA SER A 366 8.88 12.74 -16.78
C SER A 366 9.07 11.30 -17.23
N GLY A 367 8.32 10.84 -18.24
CA GLY A 367 8.49 9.50 -18.82
C GLY A 367 7.96 8.37 -17.92
N ASN A 368 6.68 8.02 -18.07
CA ASN A 368 6.15 6.78 -17.51
C ASN A 368 6.15 5.70 -18.60
N MET A 369 7.22 4.89 -18.67
CA MET A 369 7.35 3.87 -19.72
C MET A 369 6.22 2.83 -19.69
N LEU A 370 5.63 2.54 -18.52
CA LEU A 370 4.46 1.66 -18.43
C LEU A 370 3.23 2.30 -19.11
N ARG A 371 3.05 3.62 -19.05
CA ARG A 371 1.93 4.32 -19.72
C ARG A 371 2.09 4.43 -21.25
N ASN A 372 3.29 4.26 -21.79
CA ASN A 372 3.57 4.47 -23.22
C ASN A 372 3.25 3.26 -24.13
N GLY A 373 2.59 2.22 -23.61
CA GLY A 373 2.09 1.08 -24.39
C GLY A 373 3.12 -0.03 -24.63
N ALA A 374 2.72 -1.27 -24.33
CA ALA A 374 3.46 -2.53 -24.54
C ALA A 374 4.91 -2.54 -24.00
N GLY A 375 5.09 -2.13 -22.74
CA GLY A 375 6.36 -2.25 -22.02
C GLY A 375 6.95 -3.67 -22.08
N ALA A 376 8.28 -3.77 -22.03
CA ALA A 376 9.00 -5.02 -22.03
C ALA A 376 8.58 -5.93 -20.88
N ALA A 377 8.20 -5.37 -19.71
CA ALA A 377 7.67 -6.16 -18.61
C ALA A 377 6.32 -6.80 -18.96
N GLU A 378 5.38 -6.02 -19.53
CA GLU A 378 4.06 -6.51 -19.95
C GLU A 378 4.20 -7.65 -20.98
N LYS A 379 5.07 -7.46 -22.00
CA LYS A 379 5.35 -8.48 -23.01
C LYS A 379 5.91 -9.77 -22.40
N THR A 380 6.90 -9.63 -21.49
CA THR A 380 7.52 -10.78 -20.81
C THR A 380 6.48 -11.57 -20.00
N LEU A 381 5.56 -10.87 -19.32
CA LEU A 381 4.48 -11.49 -18.57
C LEU A 381 3.50 -12.25 -19.48
N TYR A 382 3.15 -11.73 -20.66
CA TYR A 382 2.35 -12.46 -21.65
C TYR A 382 3.06 -13.72 -22.15
N ASP A 383 4.36 -13.65 -22.41
CA ASP A 383 5.15 -14.81 -22.85
C ASP A 383 5.18 -15.90 -21.78
N ILE A 384 5.40 -15.54 -20.51
CA ILE A 384 5.34 -16.46 -19.36
C ILE A 384 3.95 -17.09 -19.25
N LYS A 385 2.89 -16.27 -19.31
CA LYS A 385 1.51 -16.77 -19.29
C LYS A 385 1.26 -17.81 -20.40
N LYS A 386 1.80 -17.60 -21.60
CA LYS A 386 1.71 -18.53 -22.73
C LYS A 386 2.51 -19.81 -22.49
N ILE A 387 3.75 -19.70 -22.02
CA ILE A 387 4.63 -20.83 -21.70
C ILE A 387 3.97 -21.78 -20.69
N TYR A 388 3.34 -21.24 -19.65
CA TYR A 388 2.74 -22.02 -18.57
C TYR A 388 1.24 -22.31 -18.78
N MET A 389 0.68 -21.98 -19.95
CA MET A 389 -0.75 -22.16 -20.22
C MET A 389 -1.21 -23.62 -20.07
N LYS A 390 -0.40 -24.57 -20.53
CA LYS A 390 -0.69 -26.02 -20.47
C LYS A 390 0.15 -26.76 -19.41
N SER A 391 0.76 -26.03 -18.46
CA SER A 391 1.60 -26.67 -17.45
C SER A 391 0.78 -27.61 -16.56
N LYS A 392 1.32 -28.81 -16.31
CA LYS A 392 0.65 -29.85 -15.51
C LYS A 392 1.22 -30.00 -14.10
N ASN A 393 1.88 -28.96 -13.59
CA ASN A 393 2.51 -28.98 -12.27
C ASN A 393 2.23 -27.69 -11.49
N TYR A 394 2.37 -27.80 -10.18
CA TYR A 394 2.03 -26.73 -9.24
C TYR A 394 2.80 -25.44 -9.48
N ILE A 395 4.12 -25.52 -9.73
CA ILE A 395 4.96 -24.35 -10.01
C ILE A 395 4.50 -23.64 -11.29
N GLY A 396 4.12 -24.40 -12.32
CA GLY A 396 3.58 -23.82 -13.54
C GLY A 396 2.26 -23.09 -13.33
N CYS A 397 1.37 -23.63 -12.47
CA CYS A 397 0.15 -22.93 -12.08
C CYS A 397 0.47 -21.63 -11.34
N ILE A 398 1.45 -21.64 -10.43
CA ILE A 398 1.93 -20.44 -9.72
C ILE A 398 2.48 -19.41 -10.72
N MET A 399 3.36 -19.81 -11.65
CA MET A 399 3.94 -18.89 -12.65
C MET A 399 2.88 -18.27 -13.56
N ARG A 400 1.89 -19.06 -13.99
CA ARG A 400 0.75 -18.56 -14.78
C ARG A 400 -0.10 -17.57 -13.96
N GLN A 401 -0.35 -17.88 -12.70
CA GLN A 401 -1.10 -17.02 -11.79
C GLN A 401 -0.35 -15.71 -11.51
N TYR A 402 0.94 -15.78 -11.19
CA TYR A 402 1.84 -14.64 -11.01
C TYR A 402 1.78 -13.71 -12.22
N ALA A 403 1.92 -14.26 -13.43
CA ALA A 403 1.85 -13.47 -14.65
C ALA A 403 0.50 -12.76 -14.82
N ASN A 404 -0.61 -13.45 -14.54
CA ASN A 404 -1.95 -12.82 -14.60
C ASN A 404 -2.10 -11.67 -13.58
N LEU A 405 -1.67 -11.86 -12.33
CA LEU A 405 -1.80 -10.83 -11.29
C LEU A 405 -0.98 -9.59 -11.62
N TYR A 406 0.25 -9.76 -12.11
CA TYR A 406 1.09 -8.61 -12.50
C TYR A 406 0.56 -7.91 -13.75
N LEU A 407 0.02 -8.64 -14.73
CA LEU A 407 -0.69 -8.02 -15.86
C LEU A 407 -1.91 -7.21 -15.41
N ASP A 408 -2.63 -7.67 -14.38
CA ASP A 408 -3.77 -6.95 -13.83
C ASP A 408 -3.33 -5.68 -13.09
N LYS A 409 -2.24 -5.74 -12.31
CA LYS A 409 -1.62 -4.57 -11.67
C LYS A 409 -1.17 -3.53 -12.69
N ILE A 410 -0.46 -3.96 -13.75
CA ILE A 410 -0.04 -3.09 -14.85
C ILE A 410 -1.25 -2.49 -15.57
N SER A 411 -2.28 -3.30 -15.85
CA SER A 411 -3.52 -2.83 -16.49
C SER A 411 -4.20 -1.74 -15.66
N TYR A 412 -4.22 -1.88 -14.33
CA TYR A 412 -4.76 -0.85 -13.45
C TYR A 412 -3.89 0.40 -13.47
N ALA A 413 -2.58 0.26 -13.26
CA ALA A 413 -1.60 1.35 -13.29
C ALA A 413 -1.67 2.22 -14.56
N ILE A 414 -1.98 1.61 -15.72
CA ILE A 414 -2.07 2.31 -17.00
C ILE A 414 -3.48 2.81 -17.30
N LYS A 415 -4.52 2.01 -17.04
CA LYS A 415 -5.88 2.23 -17.56
C LYS A 415 -6.92 2.52 -16.47
N GLY A 416 -6.54 2.51 -15.20
CA GLY A 416 -7.44 2.58 -14.06
C GLY A 416 -8.36 1.35 -13.92
N LYS A 417 -8.10 0.27 -14.68
CA LYS A 417 -9.02 -0.88 -14.78
C LYS A 417 -8.36 -2.17 -14.37
N TYR A 418 -8.89 -2.78 -13.32
CA TYR A 418 -8.57 -4.15 -12.95
C TYR A 418 -9.30 -5.16 -13.83
N ARG A 419 -8.60 -6.23 -14.23
CA ARG A 419 -9.22 -7.34 -14.97
C ARG A 419 -9.70 -8.47 -14.06
N PHE A 420 -9.36 -8.43 -12.77
CA PHE A 420 -9.77 -9.45 -11.80
C PHE A 420 -11.30 -9.49 -11.58
N ILE A 421 -12.03 -8.40 -11.87
CA ILE A 421 -13.49 -8.29 -11.68
C ILE A 421 -14.22 -9.45 -12.38
N LYS A 422 -13.84 -9.76 -13.63
CA LYS A 422 -14.42 -10.88 -14.39
C LYS A 422 -14.20 -12.23 -13.71
N ARG A 423 -13.05 -12.39 -13.03
CA ARG A 423 -12.71 -13.61 -12.30
C ARG A 423 -13.48 -13.72 -10.99
N ILE A 424 -13.65 -12.61 -10.27
CA ILE A 424 -14.53 -12.55 -9.09
C ILE A 424 -15.94 -12.96 -9.50
N GLN A 425 -16.51 -12.36 -10.55
CA GLN A 425 -17.84 -12.71 -11.07
C GLN A 425 -17.95 -14.20 -11.39
N TYR A 426 -16.97 -14.78 -12.10
CA TYR A 426 -16.96 -16.19 -12.43
C TYR A 426 -17.01 -17.10 -11.19
N ILE A 427 -16.18 -16.81 -10.17
CA ILE A 427 -16.13 -17.59 -8.93
C ILE A 427 -17.43 -17.42 -8.13
N LEU A 428 -17.94 -16.20 -8.04
CA LEU A 428 -19.21 -15.94 -7.36
C LEU A 428 -20.37 -16.60 -8.09
N ASN A 429 -20.29 -16.80 -9.41
CA ASN A 429 -21.30 -17.52 -10.19
C ASN A 429 -21.31 -19.04 -9.97
N SER A 430 -20.22 -19.65 -9.50
CA SER A 430 -20.17 -21.08 -9.19
C SER A 430 -20.74 -21.40 -7.80
N GLU A 431 -22.07 -21.60 -7.73
CA GLU A 431 -22.84 -22.27 -6.65
C GLU A 431 -22.61 -21.86 -5.16
N HIS A 432 -21.81 -20.83 -4.87
CA HIS A 432 -21.66 -20.21 -3.54
C HIS A 432 -21.06 -21.10 -2.43
N THR A 433 -20.37 -22.18 -2.75
CA THR A 433 -19.91 -23.13 -1.72
C THR A 433 -18.51 -22.84 -1.20
N ASN A 434 -17.69 -22.05 -1.89
CA ASN A 434 -16.27 -21.96 -1.55
C ASN A 434 -15.60 -20.61 -1.94
N PRO A 435 -15.18 -19.80 -0.96
CA PRO A 435 -14.52 -18.52 -1.20
C PRO A 435 -13.04 -18.64 -1.60
N ASN A 436 -12.42 -19.81 -1.49
CA ASN A 436 -10.96 -19.96 -1.62
C ASN A 436 -10.41 -19.46 -2.96
N GLY A 437 -11.18 -19.56 -4.05
CA GLY A 437 -10.78 -19.02 -5.35
C GLY A 437 -10.61 -17.50 -5.33
N LEU A 438 -11.35 -16.77 -4.49
CA LEU A 438 -11.26 -15.32 -4.34
C LEU A 438 -9.95 -14.89 -3.67
N LEU A 439 -9.31 -15.75 -2.89
CA LEU A 439 -7.97 -15.51 -2.34
C LEU A 439 -6.89 -15.44 -3.42
N LEU A 440 -7.22 -15.86 -4.66
CA LEU A 440 -6.29 -15.93 -5.77
C LEU A 440 -6.51 -14.85 -6.83
N CYS A 441 -7.53 -13.97 -6.74
CA CYS A 441 -7.74 -12.97 -7.80
C CYS A 441 -7.02 -11.63 -7.56
N GLY A 442 -6.50 -11.37 -6.36
CA GLY A 442 -5.86 -10.10 -6.05
C GLY A 442 -5.35 -10.02 -4.62
N ASN A 443 -4.90 -8.83 -4.22
CA ASN A 443 -4.47 -8.53 -2.87
C ASN A 443 -5.70 -8.20 -2.00
N LEU A 444 -5.96 -9.01 -0.97
CA LEU A 444 -7.05 -8.76 -0.04
C LEU A 444 -6.83 -7.50 0.81
N GLU A 445 -5.62 -6.97 0.93
CA GLU A 445 -5.37 -5.73 1.65
C GLU A 445 -5.90 -4.49 0.93
N THR A 446 -6.10 -4.57 -0.39
CA THR A 446 -6.57 -3.42 -1.20
C THR A 446 -8.05 -3.18 -0.98
N LEU A 447 -8.41 -1.94 -0.63
CA LEU A 447 -9.80 -1.55 -0.36
C LEU A 447 -10.71 -1.81 -1.56
N HIS A 448 -10.23 -1.46 -2.76
CA HIS A 448 -10.98 -1.67 -4.01
C HIS A 448 -11.30 -3.15 -4.24
N TYR A 449 -10.37 -4.06 -3.94
CA TYR A 449 -10.60 -5.50 -4.09
C TYR A 449 -11.68 -6.00 -3.11
N LYS A 450 -11.64 -5.54 -1.85
CA LYS A 450 -12.67 -5.84 -0.85
C LYS A 450 -14.04 -5.30 -1.28
N TYR A 451 -14.09 -4.06 -1.78
CA TYR A 451 -15.30 -3.43 -2.29
C TYR A 451 -15.91 -4.22 -3.45
N GLU A 452 -15.14 -4.57 -4.47
CA GLU A 452 -15.64 -5.30 -5.64
C GLU A 452 -16.18 -6.68 -5.29
N ILE A 453 -15.48 -7.44 -4.42
CA ILE A 453 -16.01 -8.73 -3.93
C ILE A 453 -17.36 -8.55 -3.24
N THR A 454 -17.43 -7.59 -2.32
CA THR A 454 -18.66 -7.30 -1.56
C THR A 454 -19.78 -6.90 -2.49
N LYS A 455 -19.55 -5.91 -3.35
CA LYS A 455 -20.53 -5.40 -4.32
C LYS A 455 -21.10 -6.51 -5.19
N ILE A 456 -20.25 -7.29 -5.88
CA ILE A 456 -20.71 -8.34 -6.78
C ILE A 456 -21.46 -9.44 -6.00
N PHE A 457 -21.00 -9.76 -4.79
CA PHE A 457 -21.69 -10.73 -3.93
C PHE A 457 -23.10 -10.23 -3.55
N LEU A 458 -23.25 -8.98 -3.12
CA LEU A 458 -24.55 -8.41 -2.75
C LEU A 458 -25.47 -8.24 -3.97
N GLU A 459 -24.99 -7.66 -5.06
CA GLU A 459 -25.77 -7.47 -6.30
C GLU A 459 -26.38 -8.79 -6.80
N LYS A 460 -25.62 -9.88 -6.74
CA LYS A 460 -26.10 -11.21 -7.13
C LYS A 460 -27.29 -11.69 -6.27
N HIS A 461 -27.31 -11.34 -4.99
CA HIS A 461 -28.32 -11.78 -4.03
C HIS A 461 -29.45 -10.76 -3.82
N ARG A 462 -29.38 -9.60 -4.49
CA ARG A 462 -30.40 -8.55 -4.40
C ARG A 462 -31.77 -9.01 -4.90
N SER A 463 -31.80 -9.82 -5.96
CA SER A 463 -33.03 -10.36 -6.56
C SER A 463 -33.69 -11.48 -5.74
N TYR A 464 -33.03 -11.99 -4.70
CA TYR A 464 -33.59 -13.04 -3.85
C TYR A 464 -34.63 -12.49 -2.90
N THR A 465 -35.64 -13.29 -2.57
CA THR A 465 -36.60 -12.91 -1.54
C THR A 465 -35.92 -12.89 -0.16
N GLU A 466 -36.44 -12.10 0.77
CA GLU A 466 -35.94 -12.07 2.15
C GLU A 466 -35.92 -13.48 2.77
N SER A 467 -36.96 -14.28 2.51
CA SER A 467 -37.02 -15.69 2.92
C SER A 467 -35.83 -16.50 2.37
N TYR A 468 -35.49 -16.35 1.09
CA TYR A 468 -34.36 -17.07 0.51
C TYR A 468 -33.01 -16.58 1.04
N ARG A 469 -32.84 -15.26 1.26
CA ARG A 469 -31.65 -14.73 1.93
C ARG A 469 -31.52 -15.24 3.37
N ASN A 470 -32.63 -15.45 4.07
CA ASN A 470 -32.64 -16.01 5.42
C ASN A 470 -32.28 -17.50 5.43
N ILE A 471 -32.61 -18.25 4.36
CA ILE A 471 -32.14 -19.63 4.16
C ILE A 471 -30.62 -19.67 3.98
N ILE A 472 -30.05 -18.69 3.27
CA ILE A 472 -28.59 -18.47 3.21
C ILE A 472 -28.15 -17.90 4.57
N GLY A 473 -28.03 -18.78 5.55
CA GLY A 473 -27.70 -18.40 6.92
C GLY A 473 -26.29 -17.82 7.05
N LYS A 474 -26.01 -17.22 8.21
CA LYS A 474 -24.69 -16.65 8.57
C LYS A 474 -23.54 -17.65 8.54
N ASN A 475 -23.86 -18.96 8.51
CA ASN A 475 -22.89 -20.05 8.44
C ASN A 475 -22.52 -20.43 7.00
N ASN A 476 -23.13 -19.80 5.99
CA ASN A 476 -22.71 -19.98 4.61
C ASN A 476 -21.24 -19.51 4.46
N PRO A 477 -20.33 -20.31 3.86
CA PRO A 477 -18.91 -19.95 3.75
C PRO A 477 -18.66 -18.62 3.03
N MET A 478 -19.45 -18.31 2.00
CA MET A 478 -19.35 -17.04 1.27
C MET A 478 -19.80 -15.86 2.13
N VAL A 479 -20.90 -16.00 2.88
CA VAL A 479 -21.36 -14.97 3.83
C VAL A 479 -20.33 -14.72 4.91
N GLN A 480 -19.73 -15.77 5.48
CA GLN A 480 -18.65 -15.62 6.47
C GLN A 480 -17.42 -14.93 5.88
N PHE A 481 -17.05 -15.30 4.65
CA PHE A 481 -15.93 -14.69 3.96
C PHE A 481 -16.14 -13.20 3.71
N THR A 482 -17.26 -12.79 3.12
CA THR A 482 -17.57 -11.38 2.89
C THR A 482 -17.74 -10.62 4.21
N ARG A 483 -18.32 -11.25 5.24
CA ARG A 483 -18.39 -10.70 6.60
C ARG A 483 -17.02 -10.38 7.16
N ASN A 484 -16.04 -11.27 7.00
CA ASN A 484 -14.67 -11.03 7.45
C ASN A 484 -13.98 -9.94 6.62
N LEU A 485 -14.22 -9.90 5.29
CA LEU A 485 -13.70 -8.82 4.44
C LEU A 485 -14.24 -7.45 4.88
N ILE A 486 -15.56 -7.33 5.05
CA ILE A 486 -16.22 -6.11 5.50
C ILE A 486 -15.75 -5.73 6.91
N GLY A 487 -15.67 -6.70 7.83
CA GLY A 487 -15.21 -6.48 9.20
C GLY A 487 -13.74 -6.05 9.31
N SER A 488 -12.93 -6.31 8.28
CA SER A 488 -11.53 -5.84 8.20
C SER A 488 -11.37 -4.41 7.67
N VAL A 489 -12.48 -3.74 7.36
CA VAL A 489 -12.54 -2.36 6.85
C VAL A 489 -13.28 -1.54 7.91
N PRO A 490 -12.86 -0.30 8.20
CA PRO A 490 -13.62 0.59 9.06
C PRO A 490 -14.85 1.12 8.30
N ILE A 491 -15.77 0.21 7.98
CA ILE A 491 -16.91 0.40 7.05
C ILE A 491 -17.90 1.47 7.52
N ASN A 492 -17.82 1.89 8.79
CA ASN A 492 -18.66 2.94 9.36
C ASN A 492 -17.97 4.33 9.35
N GLU A 493 -16.72 4.44 8.90
CA GLU A 493 -16.08 5.74 8.63
C GLU A 493 -16.78 6.42 7.44
N TYR A 494 -16.99 7.73 7.52
CA TYR A 494 -17.85 8.49 6.59
C TYR A 494 -17.50 8.27 5.11
N ILE A 495 -16.22 8.37 4.71
CA ILE A 495 -15.78 8.16 3.32
C ILE A 495 -16.13 6.77 2.83
N LEU A 496 -15.87 5.77 3.69
CA LEU A 496 -16.06 4.39 3.30
C LEU A 496 -17.54 4.05 3.23
N LYS A 497 -18.37 4.67 4.07
CA LYS A 497 -19.82 4.62 3.91
C LYS A 497 -20.24 5.12 2.54
N GLU A 498 -19.80 6.29 2.12
CA GLU A 498 -20.12 6.84 0.79
C GLU A 498 -19.66 5.90 -0.35
N LYS A 499 -18.41 5.40 -0.29
CA LYS A 499 -17.87 4.47 -1.29
C LYS A 499 -18.67 3.17 -1.36
N PHE A 500 -18.98 2.58 -0.21
CA PHE A 500 -19.72 1.32 -0.13
C PHE A 500 -21.23 1.48 -0.27
N GLN A 501 -21.78 2.71 -0.27
CA GLN A 501 -23.21 2.97 -0.43
C GLN A 501 -23.75 2.34 -1.72
N SER A 502 -23.00 2.50 -2.81
CA SER A 502 -23.31 1.90 -4.10
C SER A 502 -23.37 0.36 -4.13
N SER A 503 -22.86 -0.33 -3.10
CA SER A 503 -22.95 -1.79 -2.98
C SER A 503 -24.29 -2.28 -2.41
N GLY A 504 -25.13 -1.38 -1.87
CA GLY A 504 -26.39 -1.73 -1.20
C GLY A 504 -26.22 -2.37 0.18
N ILE A 505 -25.00 -2.36 0.75
CA ILE A 505 -24.73 -2.95 2.07
C ILE A 505 -25.50 -2.26 3.20
N TYR A 506 -25.81 -0.97 3.05
CA TYR A 506 -26.53 -0.16 4.03
C TYR A 506 -28.06 -0.19 3.87
N ASP A 507 -28.58 -0.82 2.81
CA ASP A 507 -30.03 -0.90 2.48
C ASP A 507 -30.85 -1.68 3.53
N GLY A 508 -30.19 -2.28 4.52
CA GLY A 508 -30.81 -3.09 5.57
C GLY A 508 -31.23 -4.50 5.13
N GLU A 509 -31.33 -4.76 3.82
CA GLU A 509 -31.65 -6.08 3.25
C GLU A 509 -30.73 -7.21 3.72
N TYR A 510 -29.49 -6.86 4.09
CA TYR A 510 -28.44 -7.79 4.51
C TYR A 510 -28.12 -7.73 6.00
N LYS A 511 -28.99 -7.13 6.83
CA LYS A 511 -28.78 -6.98 8.29
C LYS A 511 -28.51 -8.31 9.00
N ASN A 512 -29.09 -9.41 8.50
CA ASN A 512 -28.83 -10.74 9.04
C ASN A 512 -27.38 -11.19 8.81
N TRP A 513 -26.79 -10.84 7.67
CA TRP A 513 -25.40 -11.16 7.36
C TRP A 513 -24.43 -10.20 8.06
N TYR A 514 -24.76 -8.90 8.12
CA TYR A 514 -23.88 -7.83 8.62
C TYR A 514 -24.56 -6.93 9.68
N PRO A 515 -24.87 -7.45 10.89
CA PRO A 515 -25.62 -6.70 11.90
C PRO A 515 -24.92 -5.46 12.49
N TRP A 516 -23.60 -5.30 12.33
CA TRP A 516 -22.83 -4.14 12.84
C TRP A 516 -22.66 -3.00 11.82
N VAL A 517 -23.16 -3.19 10.60
CA VAL A 517 -23.15 -2.14 9.58
C VAL A 517 -24.27 -1.16 9.93
N GLU A 518 -23.90 0.08 10.23
CA GLU A 518 -24.85 1.14 10.57
C GLU A 518 -25.68 1.52 9.35
N GLN A 519 -27.00 1.40 9.45
CA GLN A 519 -27.89 1.71 8.33
C GLN A 519 -27.93 3.23 8.08
N ASP A 520 -28.09 3.61 6.81
CA ASP A 520 -28.40 5.00 6.45
C ASP A 520 -29.81 5.32 6.94
N VAL A 521 -29.91 5.93 8.11
CA VAL A 521 -31.15 6.54 8.56
C VAL A 521 -31.30 7.82 7.75
N SER A 522 -32.04 7.78 6.64
CA SER A 522 -32.46 9.03 5.96
C SER A 522 -33.45 9.78 6.87
N THR A 523 -32.97 10.48 7.88
CA THR A 523 -33.75 11.51 8.58
C THR A 523 -33.61 12.81 7.81
N ASP A 524 -34.18 12.86 6.61
CA ASP A 524 -34.59 14.09 5.93
C ASP A 524 -36.00 13.86 5.38
N THR A 525 -36.94 13.63 6.29
CA THR A 525 -38.32 14.05 6.05
C THR A 525 -38.45 15.38 6.79
N PRO A 526 -38.60 16.53 6.11
CA PRO A 526 -38.95 17.75 6.81
C PRO A 526 -40.32 17.50 7.44
N SER A 527 -40.36 17.41 8.76
CA SER A 527 -41.57 17.38 9.54
C SER A 527 -42.27 18.72 9.39
N ASN A 528 -43.02 18.88 8.30
CA ASN A 528 -44.01 19.93 8.15
C ASN A 528 -45.18 19.59 9.08
N ASN A 529 -45.03 19.92 10.35
CA ASN A 529 -46.11 19.95 11.33
C ASN A 529 -45.78 21.03 12.36
N ASN A 530 -45.91 22.29 11.94
CA ASN A 530 -46.17 23.42 12.83
C ASN A 530 -47.03 24.44 12.08
N LEU A 531 -48.30 24.10 11.90
CA LEU A 531 -49.38 25.06 11.72
C LEU A 531 -50.49 24.65 12.70
N GLN A 532 -50.40 25.14 13.93
CA GLN A 532 -51.58 25.24 14.78
C GLN A 532 -52.49 26.34 14.20
N PRO A 533 -53.81 26.11 14.10
CA PRO A 533 -54.74 27.08 13.55
C PRO A 533 -55.06 28.16 14.58
N SER A 534 -54.76 29.41 14.25
CA SER A 534 -55.27 30.58 14.97
C SER A 534 -56.76 30.75 14.69
N THR A 535 -57.59 30.38 15.67
CA THR A 535 -58.99 30.80 15.75
C THR A 535 -59.05 32.26 16.21
N SER A 536 -59.62 33.14 15.39
CA SER A 536 -60.54 34.18 15.88
C SER A 536 -61.25 34.92 14.73
N ASN A 537 -62.55 34.65 14.64
CA ASN A 537 -63.66 35.59 14.46
C ASN A 537 -63.66 36.57 13.29
N ALA A 538 -64.63 36.34 12.40
CA ALA A 538 -65.29 37.37 11.61
C ALA A 538 -66.11 38.30 12.53
N ALA A 539 -65.99 39.60 12.28
CA ALA A 539 -67.05 40.58 12.49
C ALA A 539 -66.90 41.67 11.42
N SER A 540 -68.03 41.96 10.75
CA SER A 540 -68.27 42.98 9.69
C SER A 540 -67.82 42.62 8.28
#